data_AF-A0A7Y4V9I8-F1
#
_entry.id   AF-A0A7Y4V9I8-F1
#
_cell.length_a   1.000
_cell.length_b   1.000
_cell.length_c   1.000
_cell.angle_alpha   90.00
_cell.angle_beta   90.00
_cell.angle_gamma   90.00
#
_symmetry.space_group_name_H-M   'P 1'
#
loop_
_entity.id
_entity.type
_entity.pdbx_description
1 polymer ?
#
loop_
_entity_poly.entity_id
_entity_poly.type
_entity_poly.pdbx_seq_one_letter_code
_entity_poly.pdbx_strand_id
1 'polypeptide(L)'
;MKKVILLSLFLFFGLVIKGFSQTVYTSKGGEKYHTADCKLSGDADGMMLAAAKKAGKGACGVCKPDEHAKDKVAQCSGKTADGTKCKRMTASKSGKCYQHNK
;
A
#
# COMPACT_ATOMS: atom_id res chain seq x y z
N MET A 1 3.00 39.95 29.27
CA MET A 1 2.22 39.82 28.01
C MET A 1 3.06 39.29 26.83
N LYS A 2 4.24 39.85 26.52
CA LYS A 2 5.12 39.37 25.42
C LYS A 2 5.60 37.91 25.57
N LYS A 3 5.89 37.45 26.78
CA LYS A 3 6.33 36.05 27.05
C LYS A 3 5.19 35.02 26.91
N VAL A 4 3.94 35.43 27.14
CA VAL A 4 2.75 34.56 27.00
C VAL A 4 2.37 34.39 25.54
N ILE A 5 2.56 35.43 24.71
CA ILE A 5 2.39 35.37 23.24
C ILE A 5 3.47 34.50 22.58
N LEU A 6 4.71 34.52 23.10
CA LEU A 6 5.79 33.64 22.67
C LEU A 6 5.55 32.16 23.04
N LEU A 7 4.91 31.90 24.18
CA LEU A 7 4.49 30.55 24.59
C LEU A 7 3.27 30.04 23.81
N SER A 8 2.34 30.92 23.41
CA SER A 8 1.17 30.53 22.61
C SER A 8 1.49 30.27 21.15
N LEU A 9 2.54 30.90 20.59
CA LEU A 9 2.96 30.68 19.21
C LEU A 9 3.65 29.32 19.01
N PHE A 10 4.27 28.76 20.06
CA PHE A 10 4.90 27.44 20.02
C PHE A 10 3.88 26.29 20.13
N LEU A 11 2.70 26.56 20.72
CA LEU A 11 1.64 25.55 20.93
C LEU A 11 0.80 25.27 19.66
N PHE A 12 0.86 26.14 18.64
CA PHE A 12 0.14 25.95 17.37
C PHE A 12 0.96 25.27 16.26
N PHE A 13 2.24 24.98 16.48
CA PHE A 13 3.10 24.30 15.50
C PHE A 13 3.19 22.78 15.73
N GLY A 14 2.58 22.27 16.80
CA GLY A 14 2.48 20.86 17.09
C GLY A 14 1.32 20.20 16.35
N LEU A 15 1.59 19.06 15.72
CA LEU A 15 0.62 18.07 15.24
C LEU A 15 -0.02 18.26 13.85
N VAL A 16 0.81 18.27 12.80
CA VAL A 16 0.42 17.63 11.52
C VAL A 16 1.23 16.35 11.30
N ILE A 17 1.07 15.37 12.21
CA ILE A 17 1.63 14.03 11.99
C ILE A 17 0.70 13.32 11.01
N LYS A 18 0.96 13.44 9.70
CA LYS A 18 0.30 12.58 8.71
C LYS A 18 0.74 11.15 8.99
N GLY A 19 -0.17 10.34 9.53
CA GLY A 19 0.07 8.92 9.74
C GLY A 19 0.32 8.22 8.41
N PHE A 20 1.56 7.79 8.17
CA PHE A 20 1.91 6.97 7.01
C PHE A 20 1.41 5.54 7.27
N SER A 21 0.31 5.16 6.62
CA SER A 21 -0.13 3.77 6.60
C SER A 21 0.32 3.10 5.31
N GLN A 22 0.93 1.91 5.44
CA GLN A 22 1.26 1.06 4.31
C GLN A 22 0.00 0.34 3.80
N THR A 23 -0.15 0.29 2.48
CA THR A 23 -1.17 -0.53 1.81
C THR A 23 -0.57 -1.89 1.44
N VAL A 24 -1.28 -2.96 1.76
CA VAL A 24 -0.97 -4.34 1.37
C VAL A 24 -2.18 -4.97 0.71
N TYR A 25 -1.99 -6.06 -0.03
CA TYR A 25 -3.04 -6.68 -0.83
C TYR A 25 -3.42 -8.03 -0.25
N THR A 26 -4.71 -8.23 0.05
CA THR A 26 -5.25 -9.53 0.49
C THR A 26 -6.63 -9.76 -0.07
N SER A 27 -6.98 -11.02 -0.30
CA SER A 27 -8.36 -11.44 -0.53
C SER A 27 -9.12 -11.56 0.79
N LYS A 28 -10.47 -11.52 0.71
CA LYS A 28 -11.36 -11.60 1.87
C LYS A 28 -11.10 -12.86 2.71
N GLY A 29 -10.99 -14.02 2.06
CA GLY A 29 -10.72 -15.32 2.69
C GLY A 29 -9.23 -15.70 2.80
N GLY A 30 -8.30 -14.89 2.29
CA GLY A 30 -6.88 -15.22 2.30
C GLY A 30 -6.25 -15.14 3.69
N GLU A 31 -5.37 -16.09 4.00
CA GLU A 31 -4.60 -16.10 5.25
C GLU A 31 -3.42 -15.12 5.24
N LYS A 32 -2.99 -14.68 4.05
CA LYS A 32 -1.77 -13.90 3.88
C LYS A 32 -2.02 -12.59 3.12
N TYR A 33 -1.25 -11.57 3.46
CA TYR A 33 -1.16 -10.33 2.70
C TYR A 33 0.10 -10.30 1.84
N HIS A 34 0.02 -9.53 0.74
CA HIS A 34 0.96 -9.54 -0.35
C HIS A 34 1.35 -8.13 -0.79
N THR A 35 2.42 -8.01 -1.57
CA THR A 35 2.72 -6.81 -2.37
C THR A 35 1.83 -6.76 -3.61
N ALA A 36 1.76 -5.59 -4.24
CA ALA A 36 0.96 -5.36 -5.46
C ALA A 36 1.36 -6.30 -6.63
N ASP A 37 2.66 -6.59 -6.74
CA ASP A 37 3.24 -7.39 -7.83
C ASP A 37 3.30 -8.89 -7.55
N CYS A 38 2.91 -9.33 -6.35
CA CYS A 38 2.98 -10.74 -6.02
C CYS A 38 2.06 -11.56 -6.93
N LYS A 39 2.63 -12.54 -7.63
CA LYS A 39 1.87 -13.45 -8.52
C LYS A 39 0.81 -14.27 -7.77
N LEU A 40 1.01 -14.48 -6.47
CA LEU A 40 0.10 -15.23 -5.59
C LEU A 40 -1.02 -14.38 -5.00
N SER A 41 -1.02 -13.07 -5.25
CA SER A 41 -2.05 -12.18 -4.68
C SER A 41 -3.42 -12.36 -5.34
N GLY A 42 -3.54 -13.06 -6.47
CA GLY A 42 -4.84 -13.37 -7.07
C GLY A 42 -5.69 -12.11 -7.31
N ASP A 43 -6.94 -12.16 -6.86
CA ASP A 43 -7.94 -11.09 -6.85
C ASP A 43 -7.87 -10.19 -5.62
N ALA A 44 -6.74 -10.16 -4.91
CA ALA A 44 -6.58 -9.36 -3.70
C ALA A 44 -6.81 -7.86 -3.90
N ASP A 45 -7.51 -7.27 -2.93
CA ASP A 45 -7.75 -5.84 -2.83
C ASP A 45 -6.77 -5.18 -1.85
N GLY A 46 -6.53 -3.89 -2.08
CA GLY A 46 -5.68 -3.09 -1.21
C GLY A 46 -6.36 -2.79 0.13
N MET A 47 -5.66 -3.05 1.24
CA MET A 47 -6.07 -2.68 2.59
C MET A 47 -4.87 -2.19 3.41
N MET A 48 -5.14 -1.51 4.52
CA MET A 48 -4.09 -1.06 5.43
C MET A 48 -3.39 -2.26 6.09
N LEU A 49 -2.05 -2.23 6.17
CA LEU A 49 -1.26 -3.26 6.84
C LEU A 49 -1.72 -3.49 8.28
N ALA A 50 -2.03 -2.41 9.01
CA ALA A 50 -2.56 -2.49 10.37
C ALA A 50 -3.87 -3.29 10.43
N ALA A 51 -4.77 -3.08 9.46
CA ALA A 51 -6.03 -3.81 9.39
C ALA A 51 -5.81 -5.29 8.99
N ALA A 52 -4.84 -5.58 8.11
CA ALA A 52 -4.48 -6.97 7.77
C ALA A 52 -3.94 -7.73 8.98
N LYS A 53 -3.04 -7.10 9.76
CA LYS A 53 -2.50 -7.65 11.00
C LYS A 53 -3.59 -7.84 12.06
N LYS A 54 -4.49 -6.86 12.23
CA LYS A 54 -5.66 -6.96 13.13
C LYS A 54 -6.61 -8.10 12.72
N ALA A 55 -6.72 -8.39 11.43
CA ALA A 55 -7.48 -9.51 10.91
C ALA A 55 -6.74 -10.87 11.01
N GLY A 56 -5.57 -10.94 11.66
CA GLY A 56 -4.81 -12.18 11.86
C GLY A 56 -4.08 -12.68 10.62
N LYS A 57 -3.96 -11.86 9.57
CA LYS A 57 -3.33 -12.27 8.31
C LYS A 57 -1.81 -12.23 8.43
N GLY A 58 -1.13 -13.24 7.90
CA GLY A 58 0.34 -13.35 7.88
C GLY A 58 0.98 -12.69 6.65
N ALA A 59 2.29 -12.40 6.73
CA ALA A 59 3.03 -11.92 5.56
C ALA A 59 3.26 -13.06 4.55
N CYS A 60 3.16 -12.77 3.26
CA CYS A 60 3.54 -13.72 2.23
C CYS A 60 5.07 -13.88 2.17
N GLY A 61 5.59 -15.08 2.45
CA GLY A 61 7.03 -15.38 2.41
C GLY A 61 7.68 -15.27 1.03
N VAL A 62 6.89 -15.29 -0.06
CA VAL A 62 7.40 -15.18 -1.44
C VAL A 62 7.68 -13.72 -1.82
N CYS A 63 6.79 -12.80 -1.47
CA CYS A 63 6.93 -11.39 -1.83
C CYS A 63 7.38 -10.50 -0.68
N LYS A 64 7.57 -11.05 0.52
CA LYS A 64 8.12 -10.39 1.72
C LYS A 64 7.63 -8.94 1.90
N PRO A 65 6.32 -8.71 2.02
CA PRO A 65 5.73 -7.37 1.95
C PRO A 65 6.25 -6.36 2.98
N ASP A 66 6.80 -6.83 4.10
CA ASP A 66 7.42 -5.97 5.12
C ASP A 66 8.72 -5.29 4.61
N GLU A 67 9.42 -5.88 3.64
CA GLU A 67 10.63 -5.29 3.02
C GLU A 67 10.28 -4.23 1.96
N HIS A 68 9.01 -4.18 1.52
CA HIS A 68 8.51 -3.38 0.40
C HIS A 68 7.60 -2.21 0.82
N ALA A 69 7.65 -1.82 2.10
CA ALA A 69 6.76 -0.80 2.68
C ALA A 69 6.85 0.60 2.05
N LYS A 70 8.01 0.91 1.46
CA LYS A 70 8.34 2.20 0.87
C LYS A 70 8.05 2.29 -0.64
N ASP A 71 7.64 1.19 -1.25
CA ASP A 71 7.48 1.11 -2.69
C ASP A 71 6.25 1.91 -3.13
N LYS A 72 6.44 2.78 -4.12
CA LYS A 72 5.33 3.54 -4.71
C LYS A 72 4.59 2.64 -5.68
N VAL A 73 3.32 2.39 -5.39
CA VAL A 73 2.43 1.61 -6.24
C VAL A 73 1.59 2.52 -7.13
N ALA A 74 1.37 2.10 -8.37
CA ALA A 74 0.47 2.74 -9.32
C ALA A 74 -0.40 1.68 -10.01
N GLN A 75 -1.51 2.12 -10.60
CA GLN A 75 -2.35 1.22 -11.39
C GLN A 75 -1.61 0.79 -12.67
N CYS A 76 -1.71 -0.48 -13.00
CA CYS A 76 -1.09 -1.06 -14.18
C CYS A 76 -1.53 -0.33 -15.46
N SER A 77 -0.57 0.00 -16.31
CA SER A 77 -0.81 0.69 -17.58
C SER A 77 -1.41 -0.21 -18.67
N GLY A 78 -1.34 -1.53 -18.53
CA GLY A 78 -1.79 -2.53 -19.50
C GLY A 78 -3.32 -2.64 -19.66
N LYS A 79 -3.74 -3.34 -20.71
CA LYS A 79 -5.12 -3.70 -21.00
C LYS A 79 -5.29 -5.22 -20.94
N THR A 80 -6.44 -5.66 -20.45
CA THR A 80 -6.84 -7.08 -20.43
C THR A 80 -7.21 -7.57 -21.84
N ALA A 81 -7.46 -8.86 -22.00
CA ALA A 81 -7.81 -9.46 -23.30
C ALA A 81 -9.11 -8.90 -23.89
N ASP A 82 -10.07 -8.56 -23.05
CA ASP A 82 -11.33 -7.86 -23.38
C ASP A 82 -11.15 -6.35 -23.64
N GLY A 83 -9.91 -5.83 -23.58
CA GLY A 83 -9.58 -4.45 -23.91
C GLY A 83 -9.80 -3.44 -22.78
N THR A 84 -10.29 -3.87 -21.62
CA THR A 84 -10.49 -3.00 -20.45
C THR A 84 -9.16 -2.69 -19.76
N LYS A 85 -9.12 -1.57 -19.01
CA LYS A 85 -7.92 -1.15 -18.28
C LYS A 85 -7.64 -2.13 -17.14
N CYS A 86 -6.39 -2.61 -17.02
CA CYS A 86 -6.00 -3.45 -15.91
C CYS A 86 -6.18 -2.71 -14.57
N LYS A 87 -6.91 -3.32 -13.64
CA LYS A 87 -7.16 -2.76 -12.30
C LYS A 87 -6.07 -3.11 -11.29
N ARG A 88 -5.13 -3.99 -11.63
CA ARG A 88 -4.05 -4.39 -10.73
C ARG A 88 -3.13 -3.22 -10.44
N MET A 89 -2.66 -3.13 -9.21
CA MET A 89 -1.60 -2.22 -8.81
C MET A 89 -0.24 -2.85 -9.08
N THR A 90 0.80 -2.02 -9.18
CA THR A 90 2.18 -2.46 -9.40
C THR A 90 3.15 -1.41 -8.87
N ALA A 91 4.26 -1.86 -8.28
CA ALA A 91 5.44 -1.07 -7.96
C ALA A 91 6.53 -1.17 -9.05
N SER A 92 6.25 -1.89 -10.15
CA SER A 92 7.19 -2.01 -11.26
C SER A 92 7.52 -0.66 -11.88
N LYS A 93 8.80 -0.44 -12.17
CA LYS A 93 9.27 0.75 -12.90
C LYS A 93 8.65 0.87 -14.29
N SER A 94 8.26 -0.25 -14.91
CA SER A 94 7.58 -0.24 -16.22
C SER A 94 6.12 0.21 -16.14
N GLY A 95 5.57 0.35 -14.92
CA GLY A 95 4.14 0.60 -14.70
C GLY A 95 3.25 -0.57 -15.15
N LYS A 96 3.82 -1.75 -15.41
CA LYS A 96 3.09 -2.97 -15.79
C LYS A 96 3.18 -4.01 -14.68
N CYS A 97 2.02 -4.57 -14.30
CA CYS A 97 1.95 -5.67 -13.34
C CYS A 97 2.51 -6.96 -13.93
N TYR A 98 2.69 -7.98 -13.10
CA TYR A 98 3.28 -9.27 -13.52
C TYR A 98 2.56 -9.98 -14.69
N GLN A 99 1.31 -9.65 -14.98
CA GLN A 99 0.56 -10.20 -16.12
C GLN A 99 0.83 -9.46 -17.44
N HIS A 100 1.31 -8.21 -17.35
CA HIS A 100 1.55 -7.33 -18.48
C HIS A 100 3.04 -6.98 -18.67
N ASN A 101 3.91 -7.43 -17.76
CA ASN A 101 5.35 -7.27 -17.86
C ASN A 101 5.93 -8.46 -18.66
N LYS A 102 6.10 -8.26 -19.97
CA LYS A 102 6.82 -9.17 -20.89
C LYS A 102 8.21 -8.62 -21.15
#